data_AF-A0A4V3UNS0-F1
#
_entry.id   AF-A0A4V3UNS0-F1
#
_cell.length_a   1.000
_cell.length_b   1.000
_cell.length_c   1.000
_cell.angle_alpha   90.00
_cell.angle_beta   90.00
_cell.angle_gamma   90.00
#
_symmetry.space_group_name_H-M   'P 1'
#
loop_
_entity.id
_entity.type
_entity.pdbx_description
1 polymer ?
#
loop_
_entity_poly.entity_id
_entity_poly.type
_entity_poly.pdbx_seq_one_letter_code
_entity_poly.pdbx_strand_id
1 'polypeptide(L)' 'MPRAVRVKAIILKYDEERHDYIVEDLDDDRHLVIKESQLQNLKARLGKELDDKVMQPDESESE' A
#
# COMPACT_ATOMS: atom_id res chain seq x y z
N MET A 1 -19.31 6.65 1.22
CA MET A 1 -17.97 6.70 1.85
C MET A 1 -16.99 6.10 0.84
N PRO A 2 -16.07 6.88 0.24
CA PRO A 2 -15.07 6.28 -0.64
C PRO A 2 -14.27 5.25 0.16
N ARG A 3 -14.08 4.05 -0.38
CA ARG A 3 -13.25 3.02 0.27
C ARG A 3 -11.81 3.49 0.21
N ALA A 4 -11.36 4.19 1.25
CA ALA A 4 -9.96 4.59 1.38
C ALA A 4 -9.08 3.35 1.19
N VAL A 5 -8.25 3.38 0.14
CA VAL A 5 -7.28 2.34 -0.12
C VAL A 5 -6.31 2.32 1.06
N ARG A 6 -6.35 1.25 1.88
CA ARG A 6 -5.46 1.12 3.04
C ARG A 6 -4.04 0.82 2.57
N VAL A 7 -3.13 1.78 2.71
CA VAL A 7 -1.71 1.64 2.32
C VAL A 7 -1.05 0.39 2.92
N LYS A 8 -1.33 0.05 4.19
CA LYS A 8 -0.85 -1.18 4.84
C LYS A 8 -1.21 -2.45 4.04
N ALA A 9 -2.45 -2.53 3.52
CA ALA A 9 -2.90 -3.69 2.75
C ALA A 9 -2.17 -3.82 1.41
N ILE A 10 -1.83 -2.71 0.75
CA ILE A 10 -1.03 -2.75 -0.47
C ILE A 10 0.40 -3.24 -0.16
N ILE A 11 1.00 -2.73 0.92
CA ILE A 11 2.36 -3.13 1.32
C ILE A 11 2.41 -4.62 1.64
N LEU A 12 1.43 -5.14 2.40
CA LEU A 12 1.33 -6.56 2.70
C LEU A 12 1.24 -7.40 1.42
N LYS A 13 0.39 -7.00 0.46
CA LYS A 13 0.28 -7.67 -0.85
C LYS A 13 1.60 -7.71 -1.62
N TYR A 14 2.39 -6.63 -1.60
CA TYR A 14 3.70 -6.61 -2.25
C TYR A 14 4.72 -7.49 -1.53
N ASP A 15 4.60 -7.63 -0.22
CA ASP A 15 5.48 -8.45 0.59
C ASP A 15 5.14 -9.95 0.48
N GLU A 16 3.87 -10.33 0.27
CA GLU A 16 3.42 -11.73 0.14
C GLU A 16 4.17 -12.53 -0.93
N GLU A 17 4.63 -11.90 -2.01
CA GLU A 17 5.31 -12.62 -3.10
C GLU A 17 6.77 -12.99 -2.79
N ARG A 18 7.48 -12.15 -2.03
CA ARG A 18 8.95 -12.22 -1.90
C ARG A 18 9.50 -11.98 -0.50
N HIS A 19 8.68 -11.56 0.45
CA HIS A 19 9.05 -11.17 1.83
C HIS A 19 10.25 -10.22 1.89
N ASP A 20 10.30 -9.31 0.92
CA ASP A 20 11.48 -8.48 0.69
C ASP A 20 11.38 -7.10 1.37
N TYR A 21 10.19 -6.66 1.76
CA TYR A 21 9.93 -5.31 2.27
C TYR A 21 9.78 -5.24 3.77
N ILE A 22 9.02 -6.16 4.39
CA ILE A 22 8.64 -6.09 5.80
C ILE A 22 9.69 -6.81 6.65
N VAL A 23 10.11 -6.16 7.74
CA VAL A 23 10.96 -6.76 8.79
C VAL A 23 10.07 -7.29 9.91
N GLU A 24 9.06 -6.52 10.30
CA GLU A 24 8.15 -6.84 11.40
C GLU A 24 6.80 -6.16 11.18
N ASP A 25 5.70 -6.87 11.41
CA ASP A 25 4.37 -6.27 11.58
C ASP A 25 4.19 -5.94 13.05
N LEU A 26 4.04 -4.65 13.37
CA LEU A 26 3.82 -4.23 14.74
C LEU A 26 2.32 -4.40 15.03
N ASP A 27 1.98 -5.00 16.17
CA ASP A 27 0.60 -5.35 16.58
C ASP A 27 -0.40 -4.18 16.61
N ASP A 28 0.08 -2.94 16.46
CA ASP A 28 -0.79 -1.83 16.09
C ASP A 28 -1.14 -1.95 14.60
N ASP A 29 -2.42 -2.17 14.30
CA ASP A 29 -3.07 -2.29 12.97
C ASP A 29 -2.63 -1.27 11.88
N ARG A 30 -1.80 -0.28 12.21
CA ARG A 30 -1.36 0.83 11.35
C ARG A 30 0.15 0.93 11.16
N HIS A 31 0.97 0.13 11.85
CA HIS A 31 2.43 0.26 11.78
C HIS A 31 3.09 -0.99 11.19
N LEU A 32 4.12 -0.77 10.38
CA LEU A 32 4.97 -1.82 9.80
C LEU A 32 6.42 -1.35 9.91
N VAL A 33 7.34 -2.26 10.25
CA VAL A 33 8.77 -2.03 10.14
C VAL A 33 9.23 -2.49 8.76
N ILE A 34 9.83 -1.58 7.99
CA ILE A 34 10.25 -1.81 6.60
C ILE A 34 11.77 -1.85 6.50
N LYS A 35 12.32 -2.74 5.67
CA LYS A 35 13.75 -2.78 5.35
C LYS A 35 14.17 -1.44 4.74
N GLU A 36 15.11 -0.75 5.36
CA GLU A 36 15.57 0.58 4.93
C GLU A 36 16.04 0.59 3.47
N SER A 37 16.75 -0.47 3.05
CA SER A 37 17.24 -0.64 1.68
C SER A 37 16.12 -0.70 0.62
N GLN A 38 14.90 -1.08 1.02
CA GLN A 38 13.74 -1.18 0.13
C GLN A 38 12.78 0.01 0.25
N LEU A 39 12.98 0.91 1.22
CA LEU A 39 12.05 2.01 1.51
C LEU A 39 11.81 2.91 0.29
N GLN A 40 12.86 3.27 -0.45
CA GLN A 40 12.74 4.12 -1.64
C GLN A 40 11.99 3.42 -2.78
N ASN A 41 12.26 2.11 -2.99
CA ASN A 41 11.57 1.33 -4.00
C ASN A 41 10.07 1.18 -3.67
N LEU A 42 9.77 0.90 -2.41
CA LEU A 42 8.41 0.77 -1.91
C LEU A 42 7.62 2.07 -2.09
N LYS A 43 8.20 3.23 -1.74
CA LYS A 43 7.58 4.55 -1.98
C LYS A 43 7.26 4.80 -3.45
N ALA A 44 8.20 4.50 -4.35
CA ALA A 44 8.00 4.69 -5.78
C ALA A 44 6.86 3.82 -6.34
N ARG A 45 6.80 2.54 -5.91
CA ARG A 45 5.72 1.62 -6.30
C ARG A 45 4.37 2.06 -5.74
N LEU A 46 4.31 2.42 -4.46
CA LEU A 46 3.09 2.90 -3.82
C LEU A 46 2.56 4.18 -4.47
N GLY A 47 3.45 5.14 -4.79
CA GLY A 47 3.07 6.37 -5.49
C GLY A 47 2.39 6.05 -6.83
N LYS A 48 3.00 5.16 -7.63
CA LYS A 48 2.42 4.73 -8.91
C LYS A 48 1.06 4.05 -8.75
N GLU A 49 0.95 3.09 -7.82
CA GLU A 49 -0.31 2.36 -7.59
C GLU A 49 -1.44 3.29 -7.11
N LEU A 50 -1.11 4.28 -6.27
CA LEU A 50 -2.08 5.25 -5.77
C LEU A 50 -2.49 6.23 -6.88
N ASP A 51 -1.54 6.72 -7.68
CA ASP A 51 -1.84 7.60 -8.83
C ASP A 51 -2.71 6.88 -9.87
N ASP A 52 -2.39 5.62 -10.20
CA ASP A 52 -3.18 4.78 -11.13
C ASP A 52 -4.61 4.52 -10.61
N LYS A 53 -4.80 4.47 -9.28
CA LYS A 53 -6.12 4.31 -8.64
C LYS A 53 -6.88 5.62 -8.48
N VAL A 54 -6.20 6.75 -8.32
CA VAL A 54 -6.80 8.09 -8.26
C VAL A 54 -7.26 8.57 -9.64
N MET A 55 -6.62 8.09 -10.72
CA MET A 55 -7.04 8.39 -12.10
C MET A 55 -8.26 7.59 -12.59
N GLN A 56 -8.71 6.56 -11.86
CA GLN A 56 -10.04 6.00 -12.13
C GLN A 56 -11.07 6.99 -11.59
N PRO A 57 -11.86 7.67 -12.44
CA PRO A 57 -12.97 8.46 -11.93
C PRO A 57 -13.81 7.54 -11.05
N ASP A 58 -14.27 8.05 -9.91
CA ASP A 58 -15.27 7.38 -9.08
C ASP A 58 -16.52 7.14 -9.96
N GLU A 59 -16.56 6.05 -10.74
CA GLU A 59 -17.78 5.44 -11.28
C GLU A 59 -18.53 4.78 -10.11
N SER A 60 -18.78 5.56 -9.06
CA SER A 60 -19.57 5.21 -7.89
C SER A 60 -20.45 6.40 -7.50
N GLU A 61 -20.98 7.08 -8.52
CA GLU A 61 -22.32 7.66 -8.42
C GLU A 61 -23.29 6.74 -9.15
N SER A 62 -23.88 5.78 -8.44
CA SER A 62 -25.17 5.17 -8.81
C SER A 62 -25.81 4.51 -7.58
N GLU A 63 -26.83 5.23 -7.09
CA GLU A 63 -27.96 4.91 -6.18
C GLU A 63 -27.73 4.20 -4.83
#